data_AF-A0A8T3VCC8-F1
#
_entry.id   AF-A0A8T3VCC8-F1
#
_cell.length_a   1.000
_cell.length_b   1.000
_cell.length_c   1.000
_cell.angle_alpha   90.00
_cell.angle_beta   90.00
_cell.angle_gamma   90.00
#
_symmetry.space_group_name_H-M   'P 1'
#
loop_
_entity.id
_entity.type
_entity.pdbx_description
1 polymer ?
#
loop_
_entity_poly.entity_id
_entity_poly.type
_entity_poly.pdbx_seq_one_letter_code
_entity_poly.pdbx_strand_id
1 'polypeptide(L)'
;MNPPSSLLFYAQPIEIQRIFETKTFVLYVIRIIATSMKTPTEIVEEMDARFSLVSRILGDLKDKEILVCVNEEDETGRLYKLTEIGLKIHNNL
;
A
#
# COMPACT_ATOMS: atom_id res chain seq x y z
N MET A 1 9.87 -33.79 9.63
CA MET A 1 10.06 -32.39 10.05
C MET A 1 9.43 -31.51 8.98
N ASN A 2 8.46 -30.68 9.32
CA ASN A 2 7.92 -29.70 8.39
C ASN A 2 8.93 -28.56 8.22
N PRO A 3 9.21 -28.12 6.98
CA PRO A 3 10.12 -26.99 6.78
C PRO A 3 9.56 -25.73 7.48
N PRO A 4 10.42 -24.88 8.06
CA PRO A 4 10.01 -23.59 8.60
C PRO A 4 9.23 -22.81 7.53
N SER A 5 8.16 -22.13 7.94
CA SER A 5 7.20 -21.45 7.06
C SER A 5 7.87 -20.47 6.08
N SER A 6 9.04 -19.94 6.43
CA SER A 6 9.87 -19.11 5.56
C SER A 6 10.40 -19.88 4.34
N LEU A 7 10.86 -21.13 4.49
CA LEU A 7 11.34 -21.94 3.37
C LEU A 7 10.22 -22.32 2.39
N LEU A 8 8.99 -22.52 2.86
CA LEU A 8 7.83 -22.76 2.00
C LEU A 8 7.44 -21.53 1.18
N PHE A 9 7.60 -20.33 1.75
CA PHE A 9 7.40 -19.07 1.06
C PHE A 9 8.45 -18.87 -0.04
N TYR A 10 9.73 -19.07 0.27
CA TYR A 10 10.83 -18.96 -0.70
C TYR A 10 10.81 -20.06 -1.78
N ALA A 11 10.14 -21.18 -1.52
CA ALA A 11 9.94 -22.26 -2.49
C ALA A 11 8.79 -22.00 -3.50
N GLN A 12 8.03 -20.91 -3.35
CA GLN A 12 6.97 -20.56 -4.30
C GLN A 12 7.53 -19.96 -5.60
N PRO A 13 6.81 -20.11 -6.72
CA PRO A 13 7.09 -19.34 -7.94
C PRO A 13 7.18 -17.83 -7.64
N ILE A 14 8.12 -17.15 -8.28
CA ILE A 14 8.35 -15.69 -8.12
C ILE A 14 7.06 -14.88 -8.35
N GLU A 15 6.21 -15.31 -9.27
CA GLU A 15 4.90 -14.68 -9.52
C GLU A 15 3.98 -14.72 -8.29
N ILE A 16 3.96 -15.86 -7.58
CA ILE A 16 3.16 -16.04 -6.37
C ILE A 16 3.73 -15.19 -5.23
N GLN A 17 5.06 -15.18 -5.04
CA GLN A 17 5.72 -14.29 -4.06
C GLN A 17 5.35 -12.82 -4.33
N ARG A 18 5.41 -12.39 -5.59
CA ARG A 18 5.05 -11.02 -5.99
C ARG A 18 3.60 -10.68 -5.69
N ILE A 19 2.66 -11.61 -5.87
CA ILE A 19 1.24 -11.41 -5.54
C ILE A 19 1.07 -11.23 -4.02
N PHE A 20 1.70 -12.07 -3.21
CA PHE A 20 1.64 -11.98 -1.75
C PHE A 20 2.27 -10.69 -1.22
N GLU A 21 3.44 -10.31 -1.75
CA GLU A 21 4.11 -9.06 -1.42
C GLU A 21 3.23 -7.86 -1.80
N THR A 22 2.70 -7.83 -3.02
CA THR A 22 1.86 -6.72 -3.50
C THR A 22 0.60 -6.56 -2.64
N LYS A 23 -0.10 -7.66 -2.31
CA LYS A 23 -1.24 -7.59 -1.39
C LYS A 23 -0.83 -7.06 -0.02
N THR A 24 0.29 -7.51 0.51
CA THR A 24 0.80 -7.04 1.82
C THR A 24 1.07 -5.54 1.79
N PHE A 25 1.76 -5.03 0.77
CA PHE A 25 2.07 -3.61 0.64
C PHE A 25 0.81 -2.75 0.45
N VAL A 26 -0.15 -3.19 -0.37
CA VAL A 26 -1.42 -2.46 -0.55
C VAL A 26 -2.17 -2.33 0.76
N LEU A 27 -2.32 -3.42 1.52
CA LEU A 27 -2.97 -3.40 2.82
C LEU A 27 -2.22 -2.49 3.80
N TYR A 28 -0.89 -2.50 3.75
CA TYR A 28 -0.10 -1.65 4.65
C TYR A 28 -0.28 -0.16 4.34
N VAL A 29 -0.28 0.24 3.05
CA VAL A 29 -0.57 1.63 2.64
C VAL A 29 -1.94 2.08 3.17
N ILE A 30 -2.98 1.24 3.06
CA ILE A 30 -4.31 1.55 3.58
C ILE A 30 -4.26 1.79 5.10
N ARG A 31 -3.54 0.95 5.86
CA ARG A 31 -3.41 1.08 7.32
C ARG A 31 -2.65 2.34 7.72
N ILE A 32 -1.56 2.67 7.02
CA ILE A 32 -0.76 3.87 7.30
C ILE A 32 -1.61 5.14 7.08
N ILE A 33 -2.28 5.24 5.93
CA ILE A 33 -3.10 6.41 5.58
C ILE A 33 -4.35 6.53 6.48
N ALA A 34 -4.85 5.41 7.02
CA ALA A 34 -5.97 5.44 7.97
C ALA A 34 -5.64 6.19 9.27
N THR A 35 -4.37 6.25 9.66
CA THR A 35 -3.94 6.95 10.90
C THR A 35 -3.84 8.46 10.72
N SER A 36 -3.38 8.91 9.55
CA SER A 36 -3.12 10.31 9.24
C SER A 36 -2.94 10.48 7.73
N MET A 37 -3.19 11.69 7.22
CA MET A 37 -2.87 12.02 5.84
C MET A 37 -1.36 11.98 5.65
N LYS A 38 -0.90 11.36 4.56
CA LYS A 38 0.52 11.11 4.32
C LYS A 38 0.90 11.49 2.90
N THR A 39 2.13 11.96 2.75
CA THR A 39 2.79 12.14 1.47
C THR A 39 3.37 10.82 0.95
N PRO A 40 3.61 10.69 -0.38
CA PRO A 40 4.30 9.52 -0.93
C PRO A 40 5.65 9.24 -0.27
N THR A 41 6.40 10.29 0.10
CA THR A 41 7.71 10.16 0.74
C THR A 41 7.59 9.59 2.16
N GLU A 42 6.65 10.09 2.97
CA GLU A 42 6.42 9.55 4.31
C GLU A 42 5.99 8.07 4.27
N ILE A 43 5.18 7.69 3.27
CA ILE A 43 4.76 6.29 3.08
C ILE A 43 5.98 5.42 2.71
N VAL A 44 6.87 5.91 1.84
CA VAL A 44 8.11 5.22 1.47
C VAL A 44 9.00 4.97 2.68
N GLU A 45 9.20 6.00 3.52
CA GLU A 45 10.02 5.93 4.72
C GLU A 45 9.44 4.95 5.74
N GLU A 46 8.12 4.99 5.97
CA GLU A 46 7.44 4.13 6.94
C GLU A 46 7.40 2.66 6.50
N MET A 47 7.34 2.40 5.19
CA MET A 47 7.30 1.05 4.63
C MET A 47 8.67 0.46 4.31
N ASP A 48 9.75 1.25 4.38
CA ASP A 48 11.07 0.91 3.84
C ASP A 48 10.98 0.34 2.40
N ALA A 49 10.26 1.06 1.54
CA ALA A 49 9.88 0.59 0.20
C ALA A 49 10.45 1.46 -0.93
N ARG A 50 10.47 0.92 -2.15
CA ARG A 50 10.81 1.73 -3.34
C ARG A 50 9.69 2.72 -3.65
N PHE A 51 10.05 3.98 -3.93
CA PHE A 51 9.09 5.02 -4.30
C PHE A 51 8.18 4.62 -5.47
N SER A 52 8.72 3.93 -6.48
CA SER A 52 7.94 3.47 -7.63
C SER A 52 6.83 2.47 -7.26
N LEU A 53 7.05 1.65 -6.22
CA LEU A 53 6.03 0.74 -5.71
C LEU A 53 4.91 1.54 -5.03
N VAL A 54 5.27 2.49 -4.16
CA VAL A 54 4.30 3.35 -3.47
C VAL A 54 3.50 4.17 -4.47
N SER A 55 4.15 4.83 -5.43
CA SER A 55 3.49 5.62 -6.48
C SER A 55 2.50 4.78 -7.29
N ARG A 56 2.87 3.55 -7.66
CA ARG A 56 1.96 2.62 -8.35
C ARG A 56 0.76 2.23 -7.49
N ILE A 57 0.99 1.86 -6.22
CA ILE A 57 -0.10 1.49 -5.30
C ILE A 57 -1.06 2.66 -5.09
N LEU A 58 -0.53 3.88 -4.91
CA LEU A 58 -1.37 5.08 -4.75
C LEU A 58 -2.22 5.34 -5.99
N GLY A 59 -1.65 5.20 -7.20
CA GLY A 59 -2.40 5.28 -8.45
C GLY A 59 -3.50 4.22 -8.53
N ASP A 60 -3.16 2.95 -8.34
CA ASP A 60 -4.10 1.82 -8.41
C ASP A 60 -5.25 1.96 -7.39
N LEU A 61 -4.98 2.49 -6.19
CA LEU A 61 -5.98 2.72 -5.15
C LEU A 61 -6.83 3.97 -5.43
N LYS A 62 -6.25 5.01 -6.05
CA LYS A 62 -6.97 6.22 -6.47
C LYS A 62 -7.96 5.90 -7.59
N ASP A 63 -7.52 5.13 -8.58
CA ASP A 63 -8.36 4.68 -9.71
C ASP A 63 -9.53 3.82 -9.25
N LYS A 64 -9.42 3.21 -8.06
CA LYS A 64 -10.48 2.43 -7.40
C LYS A 64 -11.29 3.23 -6.38
N GLU A 65 -11.07 4.53 -6.28
CA GLU A 65 -11.73 5.44 -5.34
C GLU A 65 -11.54 5.04 -3.87
N ILE A 66 -10.49 4.27 -3.53
CA ILE A 66 -10.17 3.84 -2.17
C ILE A 66 -9.49 4.97 -1.40
N LEU A 67 -8.70 5.77 -2.10
CA LEU A 67 -8.04 6.96 -1.56
C LEU A 67 -8.23 8.15 -2.49
N VAL A 68 -7.94 9.33 -1.98
CA VAL A 68 -7.95 10.58 -2.74
C VAL A 68 -6.72 11.42 -2.38
N CYS A 69 -6.14 12.09 -3.38
CA CYS A 69 -5.16 13.14 -3.15
C CYS A 69 -5.91 14.44 -2.84
N VAL A 70 -5.69 15.02 -1.66
CA VAL A 70 -6.46 16.20 -1.22
C VAL A 70 -6.03 17.50 -1.90
N ASN A 71 -4.83 17.52 -2.47
CA ASN A 71 -4.21 18.64 -3.15
C ASN A 71 -3.65 18.19 -4.51
N GLU A 72 -4.52 17.70 -5.38
CA GLU A 72 -4.13 17.13 -6.70
C GLU A 72 -3.40 18.14 -7.60
N GLU A 73 -3.72 19.43 -7.47
CA GLU A 73 -3.09 20.52 -8.22
C GLU A 73 -1.63 20.79 -7.82
N ASP A 74 -1.20 20.32 -6.64
CA ASP A 74 0.17 20.52 -6.19
C ASP A 74 1.11 19.50 -6.87
N GLU A 75 2.22 20.00 -7.42
CA GLU A 75 3.27 19.16 -8.00
C GLU A 75 4.09 18.43 -6.91
N THR A 76 4.25 19.05 -5.73
CA THR A 76 5.03 18.53 -4.61
C THR A 76 4.23 18.57 -3.32
N GLY A 77 4.47 17.62 -2.42
CA GLY A 77 3.77 17.58 -1.12
C GLY A 77 2.33 17.09 -1.21
N ARG A 78 2.00 16.29 -2.24
CA ARG A 78 0.69 15.64 -2.37
C ARG A 78 0.36 14.82 -1.12
N LEU A 79 -0.81 15.03 -0.56
CA LEU A 79 -1.33 14.39 0.64
C LEU A 79 -2.46 13.44 0.27
N TYR A 80 -2.36 12.21 0.77
CA TYR A 80 -3.33 11.15 0.49
C TYR A 80 -4.15 10.85 1.75
N LYS A 81 -5.46 10.65 1.56
CA LYS A 81 -6.39 10.18 2.61
C LYS A 81 -7.30 9.08 2.09
N LEU A 82 -7.82 8.24 2.98
CA LEU A 82 -8.86 7.28 2.63
C LEU A 82 -10.18 8.00 2.31
N THR A 83 -10.92 7.45 1.34
CA THR A 83 -12.33 7.80 1.11
C THR A 83 -13.22 7.03 2.10
N GLU A 84 -14.53 7.27 2.05
CA GLU A 84 -15.49 6.44 2.78
C GLU A 84 -15.41 4.95 2.39
N ILE A 85 -15.16 4.66 1.12
CA ILE A 85 -14.97 3.28 0.61
C ILE A 85 -13.70 2.70 1.23
N GLY A 86 -12.60 3.45 1.21
CA GLY A 86 -11.33 3.02 1.80
C GLY A 86 -11.42 2.78 3.31
N LEU A 87 -12.15 3.62 4.03
CA LEU A 87 -12.39 3.42 5.47
C LEU A 87 -13.21 2.17 5.76
N LYS A 88 -14.24 1.89 4.95
CA LYS A 88 -14.99 0.62 5.06
C LYS A 88 -14.08 -0.58 4.81
N ILE A 89 -13.22 -0.53 3.80
CA ILE A 89 -12.24 -1.60 3.53
C ILE A 89 -11.32 -1.77 4.74
N HIS A 90 -10.71 -0.69 5.22
CA HIS A 90 -9.83 -0.70 6.40
C HIS A 90 -10.49 -1.35 7.62
N ASN A 91 -11.76 -1.04 7.89
CA ASN A 91 -12.49 -1.60 9.03
C ASN A 91 -12.85 -3.09 8.89
N ASN A 92 -12.67 -3.68 7.71
CA ASN A 92 -12.85 -5.11 7.44
C ASN A 92 -11.52 -5.86 7.29
N LEU A 93 -10.37 -5.20 7.50
CA LEU A 93 -9.04 -5.83 7.55
C LEU A 93 -8.77 -6.43 8.92
#